data_AF-A0A0F9V702-F1
#
_entry.id   AF-A0A0F9V702-F1
#
_cell.length_a   1.000
_cell.length_b   1.000
_cell.length_c   1.000
_cell.angle_alpha   90.00
_cell.angle_beta   90.00
_cell.angle_gamma   90.00
#
_symmetry.space_group_name_H-M   'P 1'
#
loop_
_entity.id
_entity.type
_entity.pdbx_description
1 polymer ?
#
loop_
_entity_poly.entity_id
_entity_poly.type
_entity_poly.pdbx_seq_one_letter_code
_entity_poly.pdbx_strand_id
1 'polypeptide(L)' 'MDTMTKTLQTETATITGMEEALLTFTSRDRNSPVCITCGTNQIKPEHFRDNKSRREFKISQTCQGCQDEADGSEVYI' A
#
# COMPACT_ATOMS: atom_id res chain seq x y z
N MET A 1 50.42 21.85 17.67
CA MET A 1 50.16 20.85 16.61
C MET A 1 48.65 20.79 16.50
N ASP A 2 48.01 21.78 15.87
CA ASP A 2 46.56 22.03 16.11
C ASP A 2 45.83 22.50 14.85
N THR A 3 46.07 21.79 13.74
CA THR A 3 45.43 22.09 12.44
C THR A 3 44.90 20.84 11.74
N MET A 4 44.65 19.76 12.47
CA MET A 4 44.15 18.49 11.88
C MET A 4 42.80 18.00 12.43
N THR A 5 42.06 18.81 13.21
CA THR A 5 40.74 18.40 13.76
C THR A 5 39.54 19.15 13.18
N LYS A 6 39.74 20.24 12.42
CA LYS A 6 38.62 21.03 11.89
C LYS A 6 38.05 20.56 10.55
N THR A 7 38.74 19.67 9.85
CA THR A 7 38.31 19.23 8.51
C THR A 7 37.33 18.05 8.54
N LEU A 8 37.25 17.31 9.66
CA LEU A 8 36.43 16.09 9.75
C LEU A 8 34.95 16.33 10.07
N GLN A 9 34.57 17.54 10.53
CA GLN A 9 33.21 17.83 10.98
C GLN A 9 32.28 18.33 9.87
N THR A 10 32.80 18.61 8.68
CA THR A 10 32.03 19.16 7.55
C THR A 10 31.48 18.10 6.59
N GLU A 11 31.89 16.83 6.72
CA GLU A 11 31.50 15.77 5.79
C GLU A 11 30.36 14.89 6.32
N THR A 12 30.02 14.99 7.61
CA THR A 12 28.97 14.17 8.23
C THR A 12 27.58 14.80 8.20
N ALA A 13 27.46 16.10 7.92
CA ALA A 13 26.17 16.82 8.01
C ALA A 13 25.26 16.66 6.77
N THR A 14 25.74 16.07 5.66
CA THR A 14 24.95 15.95 4.42
C THR A 14 24.26 14.59 4.27
N ILE A 15 24.64 13.57 5.03
CA ILE A 15 24.11 12.21 4.86
C ILE A 15 22.78 12.01 5.62
N THR A 16 22.59 12.70 6.74
CA THR A 16 21.41 12.51 7.62
C THR A 16 20.10 13.05 7.04
N GLY A 17 20.15 13.98 6.07
CA GLY A 17 18.95 14.59 5.48
C GLY A 17 18.32 13.79 4.33
N MET A 18 19.05 12.84 3.73
CA MET A 18 18.54 12.03 2.62
C MET A 18 17.76 10.80 3.09
N GLU A 19 18.00 10.33 4.32
CA GLU A 19 17.36 9.13 4.88
C GLU A 19 15.87 9.38 5.23
N GLU A 20 15.53 10.57 5.75
CA GLU A 20 14.13 10.90 6.13
C GLU A 20 13.21 11.12 4.92
N ALA A 21 13.75 11.67 3.83
CA ALA A 21 12.99 11.82 2.59
C ALA A 21 12.66 10.45 1.97
N LEU A 22 13.60 9.49 2.00
CA LEU A 22 13.39 8.18 1.40
C LEU A 22 12.30 7.37 2.12
N LEU A 23 12.21 7.44 3.45
CA LEU A 23 11.13 6.79 4.23
C LEU A 23 9.75 7.38 3.91
N THR A 24 9.68 8.68 3.61
CA THR A 24 8.42 9.37 3.26
C THR A 24 7.97 9.04 1.83
N PHE A 25 8.91 8.77 0.91
CA PHE A 25 8.60 8.41 -0.48
C PHE A 25 8.37 6.90 -0.71
N THR A 26 8.90 6.03 0.15
CA THR A 26 8.80 4.56 0.02
C THR A 26 7.54 3.96 0.64
N SER A 27 6.76 4.74 1.40
CA SER A 27 5.53 4.28 2.05
C SER A 27 4.27 4.47 1.19
N ARG A 28 4.39 4.85 -0.08
CA ARG A 28 3.32 4.65 -1.05
C ARG A 28 3.40 3.22 -1.56
N ASP A 29 2.58 2.34 -0.99
CA ASP A 29 2.22 1.07 -1.63
C ASP A 29 1.61 1.38 -3.00
N ARG A 30 2.45 1.54 -4.03
CA ARG A 30 2.02 1.84 -5.41
C ARG A 30 1.22 0.69 -6.04
N ASN A 31 1.01 -0.39 -5.29
CA ASN A 31 0.34 -1.61 -5.71
C ASN A 31 -0.85 -1.99 -4.81
N SER A 32 -1.37 -1.09 -3.95
CA SER A 32 -2.61 -1.39 -3.22
C SER A 32 -3.73 -1.64 -4.23
N PRO A 33 -4.33 -2.84 -4.25
CA PRO A 33 -5.26 -3.20 -5.30
C PRO A 33 -6.57 -2.41 -5.09
N VAL A 34 -7.12 -1.90 -6.19
CA VAL A 34 -8.28 -0.99 -6.19
C VAL A 34 -9.52 -1.74 -6.65
N CYS A 35 -10.65 -1.53 -5.98
CA CYS A 35 -11.92 -2.07 -6.45
C CYS A 35 -12.36 -1.36 -7.74
N ILE A 36 -12.59 -2.11 -8.82
CA ILE A 36 -13.14 -1.54 -10.06
C ILE A 36 -14.55 -0.98 -9.86
N THR A 37 -15.37 -1.57 -8.99
CA THR A 37 -16.77 -1.16 -8.81
C THR A 37 -16.92 0.11 -7.97
N CYS A 38 -16.29 0.17 -6.78
CA CYS A 38 -16.46 1.29 -5.85
C CYS A 38 -15.22 2.17 -5.70
N GLY A 39 -14.10 1.85 -6.35
CA GLY A 39 -12.87 2.64 -6.32
C GLY A 39 -12.08 2.57 -5.01
N THR A 40 -12.50 1.76 -4.04
CA THR A 40 -11.75 1.64 -2.78
C THR A 40 -10.38 1.02 -3.01
N ASN A 41 -9.33 1.65 -2.49
CA ASN A 41 -7.94 1.17 -2.50
C ASN A 41 -7.50 0.59 -1.14
N GLN A 42 -8.41 0.53 -0.17
CA GLN A 42 -8.17 0.01 1.18
C GLN A 42 -8.56 -1.47 1.27
N ILE A 43 -8.16 -2.27 0.29
CA ILE A 43 -8.49 -3.69 0.23
C ILE A 43 -7.40 -4.49 0.93
N LYS A 44 -7.77 -5.14 2.03
CA LYS A 44 -6.90 -6.02 2.78
C LYS A 44 -7.38 -7.48 2.67
N PRO A 45 -6.47 -8.46 2.73
CA PRO A 45 -6.84 -9.88 2.73
C PRO A 45 -7.87 -10.25 3.82
N GLU A 46 -7.83 -9.57 4.96
CA GLU A 46 -8.76 -9.78 6.09
C GLU A 46 -10.17 -9.25 5.83
N HIS A 47 -10.38 -8.40 4.81
CA HIS A 47 -11.70 -7.87 4.47
C HIS A 47 -12.53 -8.87 3.64
N PHE A 48 -11.93 -9.98 3.19
CA PHE A 48 -12.64 -11.03 2.47
C PHE A 48 -13.21 -12.06 3.44
N ARG A 49 -14.47 -12.46 3.24
CA ARG A 49 -15.17 -13.43 4.10
C ARG A 49 -14.51 -14.79 4.06
N ASP A 50 -14.04 -15.21 2.90
CA ASP A 50 -13.46 -16.52 2.69
C ASP A 50 -12.36 -16.53 1.61
N ASN A 51 -11.73 -17.69 1.47
CA ASN A 51 -10.69 -17.90 0.47
C ASN A 51 -11.21 -17.87 -0.97
N LYS A 52 -12.51 -18.11 -1.20
CA LYS A 52 -13.14 -18.04 -2.53
C LYS A 52 -13.27 -16.58 -2.96
N SER A 53 -13.87 -15.72 -2.14
CA SER A 53 -13.98 -14.28 -2.38
C SER A 53 -12.63 -13.59 -2.59
N ARG A 54 -11.60 -14.02 -1.85
CA ARG A 54 -10.22 -13.53 -2.06
C ARG A 54 -9.60 -13.98 -3.40
N ARG A 55 -9.94 -15.19 -3.87
CA ARG A 55 -9.49 -15.66 -5.20
C ARG A 55 -10.24 -14.93 -6.31
N GLU A 56 -11.53 -14.74 -6.14
CA GLU A 56 -12.38 -14.01 -7.08
C GLU A 56 -11.93 -12.56 -7.23
N PHE A 57 -11.51 -11.91 -6.15
CA PHE A 57 -10.90 -10.58 -6.24
C PHE A 57 -9.70 -10.50 -7.20
N LYS A 58 -8.88 -11.55 -7.28
CA LYS A 58 -7.74 -11.57 -8.22
C LYS A 58 -8.18 -11.64 -9.69
N ILE A 59 -9.43 -12.02 -9.94
CA ILE A 59 -10.02 -12.16 -11.28
C ILE A 59 -10.86 -10.92 -11.60
N SER A 60 -11.79 -10.57 -10.70
CA SER A 60 -12.76 -9.49 -10.90
C SER A 60 -12.25 -8.12 -10.47
N GLN A 61 -11.23 -8.05 -9.62
CA GLN A 61 -10.81 -6.84 -8.91
C GLN A 61 -11.94 -6.17 -8.12
N THR A 62 -12.92 -6.94 -7.62
CA THR A 62 -14.06 -6.42 -6.86
C THR A 62 -13.90 -6.69 -5.36
N CYS A 63 -14.04 -5.68 -4.50
CA CYS A 63 -13.95 -5.85 -3.04
C CYS A 63 -15.12 -6.70 -2.50
N GLN A 64 -14.98 -7.24 -1.27
CA GLN A 64 -16.00 -8.09 -0.64
C GLN A 64 -17.40 -7.46 -0.66
N GLY A 65 -17.55 -6.18 -0.29
CA GLY A 65 -18.86 -5.52 -0.27
C GLY A 65 -19.54 -5.49 -1.64
N CYS A 66 -18.79 -5.17 -2.70
CA CYS A 66 -19.32 -5.17 -4.06
C CYS A 66 -19.53 -6.59 -4.63
N GLN A 67 -18.80 -7.60 -4.13
CA GLN A 67 -19.12 -9.01 -4.43
C GLN A 67 -20.46 -9.41 -3.80
N ASP A 68 -20.67 -9.06 -2.53
CA ASP A 68 -21.91 -9.40 -1.81
C ASP A 68 -23.15 -8.70 -2.39
N GLU A 69 -23.02 -7.47 -2.90
CA GLU A 69 -24.10 -6.78 -3.62
C GLU A 69 -24.48 -7.48 -4.94
N ALA A 70 -23.49 -8.00 -5.68
CA ALA A 70 -23.73 -8.71 -6.93
C ALA A 70 -24.41 -10.07 -6.67
N ASP A 71 -23.95 -10.81 -5.66
CA ASP A 71 -24.48 -12.12 -5.27
C ASP A 71 -25.84 -12.03 -4.58
N GLY A 72 -26.21 -10.86 -4.03
CA GLY A 72 -27.54 -10.57 -3.50
C GLY A 72 -28.67 -10.60 -4.55
N SER A 73 -28.33 -10.85 -5.82
CA SER A 73 -29.25 -10.92 -6.95
C SER A 73 -29.63 -12.36 -7.35
N GLU A 74 -29.34 -13.39 -6.55
CA GLU A 74 -29.90 -14.74 -6.75
C GLU A 74 -31.26 -14.90 -6.05
N VAL A 75 -32.26 -14.22 -6.58
CA VAL A 75 -33.65 -14.70 -6.59
C VAL A 75 -34.11 -14.60 -8.06
N TYR A 76 -34.91 -15.57 -8.52
CA TYR A 76 -35.33 -15.88 -9.91
C TYR A 76 -34.39 -16.89 -10.60
N ILE A 77 -34.75 -18.17 -10.84
CA ILE A 77 -36.06 -18.83 -11.08
C ILE A 77 -36.01 -20.25 -10.50
#